data_AF-A0A0G1IQ49-F1
#
_entry.id   AF-A0A0G1IQ49-F1
#
_cell.length_a   1.000
_cell.length_b   1.000
_cell.length_c   1.000
_cell.angle_alpha   90.00
_cell.angle_beta   90.00
_cell.angle_gamma   90.00
#
_symmetry.space_group_name_H-M   'P 1'
#
loop_
_entity.id
_entity.type
_entity.pdbx_description
1 polymer ?
#
loop_
_entity_poly.entity_id
_entity_poly.type
_entity_poly.pdbx_seq_one_letter_code
_entity_poly.pdbx_strand_id
1 'polypeptide(L)'
;MHLLDLLFPKRCLGCGKWGRYICLSCFHSIKLLPYLKCPVCERPAVDGMTHPRCRTKYTLDGLTSFFRYDGVIKKAIKTIKYRYVTDIVTEVIDVIPNSSFSIFQ
;
A
#
# COMPACT_ATOMS: atom_id res chain seq x y z
N MET A 1 -22.25 -8.82 -10.70
CA MET A 1 -21.10 -9.72 -10.96
C MET A 1 -20.80 -9.62 -12.44
N HIS A 2 -19.58 -9.22 -12.80
CA HIS A 2 -19.24 -9.01 -14.20
C HIS A 2 -18.90 -10.34 -14.87
N LEU A 3 -19.32 -10.52 -16.12
CA LEU A 3 -19.01 -11.69 -16.96
C LEU A 3 -17.50 -12.04 -16.97
N LEU A 4 -16.64 -11.03 -16.82
CA LEU A 4 -15.20 -11.20 -16.76
C LEU A 4 -14.71 -11.97 -15.52
N ASP A 5 -15.41 -11.89 -14.38
CA ASP A 5 -14.99 -12.63 -13.17
C ASP A 5 -15.16 -14.16 -13.33
N LEU A 6 -16.01 -14.60 -14.26
CA LEU A 6 -16.19 -16.02 -14.59
C LEU A 6 -15.07 -16.55 -15.49
N LEU A 7 -14.63 -15.73 -16.46
CA LEU A 7 -13.56 -16.07 -17.40
C LEU A 7 -12.16 -15.86 -16.80
N PHE A 8 -12.01 -14.87 -15.93
CA PHE A 8 -10.77 -14.50 -15.25
C PHE A 8 -10.94 -14.51 -13.73
N PRO A 9 -11.14 -15.69 -13.14
CA PRO A 9 -11.41 -15.80 -11.72
C PRO A 9 -10.22 -15.31 -10.87
N LYS A 10 -10.52 -14.35 -10.01
CA LYS A 10 -9.55 -13.72 -9.10
C LYS A 10 -9.01 -14.75 -8.10
N ARG A 11 -7.70 -14.78 -7.93
CA ARG A 11 -7.01 -15.63 -6.94
C ARG A 11 -6.23 -14.76 -5.96
N CYS A 12 -6.30 -15.13 -4.69
CA CYS A 12 -5.61 -14.40 -3.65
C CYS A 12 -4.09 -14.55 -3.79
N LEU A 13 -3.37 -13.43 -3.78
CA LEU A 13 -1.91 -13.40 -3.94
C LEU A 13 -1.16 -14.00 -2.74
N GLY A 14 -1.81 -14.06 -1.58
CA GLY A 14 -1.27 -14.67 -0.37
C GLY A 14 -1.46 -16.19 -0.35
N CYS A 15 -2.71 -16.63 -0.24
CA CYS A 15 -3.08 -18.03 0.01
C CYS A 15 -3.65 -18.80 -1.20
N GLY A 16 -3.91 -18.12 -2.33
CA GLY A 16 -4.44 -18.75 -3.55
C GLY A 16 -5.95 -19.00 -3.57
N LYS A 17 -6.69 -18.69 -2.50
CA LYS A 17 -8.16 -18.81 -2.46
C LYS A 17 -8.83 -17.99 -3.58
N TRP A 18 -9.93 -18.49 -4.09
CA TRP A 18 -10.72 -17.86 -5.15
C TRP A 18 -11.57 -16.69 -4.64
N GLY A 19 -11.86 -15.75 -5.53
CA GLY A 19 -12.88 -14.71 -5.36
C GLY A 19 -12.34 -13.29 -5.14
N ARG A 20 -11.14 -13.12 -4.57
CA ARG A 20 -10.51 -11.80 -4.32
C ARG A 20 -8.99 -11.89 -4.47
N TYR A 21 -8.32 -10.78 -4.80
CA TYR A 21 -6.86 -10.73 -4.85
C TYR A 21 -6.23 -10.70 -3.44
N ILE A 22 -6.95 -10.16 -2.45
CA ILE A 22 -6.60 -10.14 -1.04
C ILE A 22 -7.80 -10.64 -0.23
N CYS A 23 -7.75 -11.90 0.21
CA CYS A 23 -8.79 -12.45 1.08
C CYS A 23 -8.66 -11.91 2.52
N LEU A 24 -9.74 -11.99 3.31
CA LEU A 24 -9.80 -11.53 4.71
C LEU A 24 -8.65 -12.07 5.59
N SER A 25 -8.29 -13.34 5.47
CA SER A 25 -7.18 -13.91 6.24
C SER A 25 -5.83 -13.30 5.84
N CYS A 26 -5.63 -13.02 4.55
CA CYS A 26 -4.42 -12.37 4.06
C CYS A 26 -4.42 -10.87 4.37
N PHE A 27 -5.59 -10.24 4.46
CA PHE A 27 -5.73 -8.86 4.88
C PHE A 27 -5.17 -8.65 6.30
N HIS A 28 -5.53 -9.53 7.26
CA HIS A 28 -5.00 -9.45 8.63
C HIS A 28 -3.48 -9.67 8.74
N SER A 29 -2.85 -10.24 7.71
CA SER A 29 -1.39 -10.39 7.69
C SER A 29 -0.65 -9.11 7.27
N ILE A 30 -1.37 -8.13 6.72
CA ILE A 30 -0.80 -6.87 6.26
C ILE A 30 -0.52 -5.99 7.48
N LYS A 31 0.73 -5.57 7.63
CA LYS A 31 1.16 -4.68 8.71
C LYS A 31 1.26 -3.26 8.18
N LEU A 32 0.43 -2.38 8.72
CA LEU A 32 0.57 -0.95 8.51
C LEU A 32 1.82 -0.45 9.23
N LEU A 33 2.44 0.59 8.67
CA LEU A 33 3.54 1.28 9.32
C LEU A 33 3.01 2.10 10.50
N PRO A 34 3.60 1.97 11.70
CA PRO A 34 3.09 2.65 12.90
C PRO A 34 3.34 4.16 12.90
N TYR A 35 4.28 4.64 12.09
CA TYR A 35 4.60 6.05 11.94
C TYR A 35 5.20 6.31 10.55
N LEU A 36 5.06 7.55 10.09
CA LEU A 36 5.72 8.05 8.89
C LEU A 36 7.13 8.56 9.22
N LYS A 37 8.01 8.55 8.22
CA LYS A 37 9.43 8.85 8.41
C LYS A 37 9.83 10.08 7.60
N CYS A 38 10.76 10.85 8.16
CA CYS A 38 11.47 11.86 7.36
C CYS A 38 12.34 11.15 6.30
N PRO A 39 12.28 11.55 5.02
CA PRO A 39 13.07 10.91 3.95
C PRO A 39 14.59 11.10 4.08
N VAL A 40 15.04 12.03 4.93
CA VAL A 40 16.47 12.36 5.09
C VAL A 40 17.10 11.66 6.28
N CYS A 41 16.46 11.74 7.46
CA CYS A 41 17.03 11.18 8.69
C CYS A 41 16.32 9.91 9.19
N GLU A 42 15.26 9.47 8.49
CA GLU A 42 14.46 8.27 8.78
C GLU A 42 13.77 8.21 10.16
N ARG A 43 13.90 9.27 10.96
CA ARG A 43 13.21 9.41 12.24
C ARG A 43 11.72 9.68 12.01
N PRO A 44 10.87 9.39 13.01
CA PRO A 44 9.45 9.71 12.94
C PRO A 44 9.23 11.18 12.55
N ALA A 45 8.32 11.37 11.61
CA ALA A 45 7.92 12.68 11.11
C ALA A 45 6.40 12.81 11.23
N VAL A 46 5.97 14.00 11.68
CA VAL A 46 4.56 14.38 11.62
C VAL A 46 4.19 14.41 10.15
N ASP A 47 3.16 13.64 9.78
CA ASP A 47 2.65 13.55 8.41
C ASP A 47 3.67 13.14 7.34
N GLY A 48 4.78 12.52 7.77
CA GLY A 48 5.87 12.16 6.86
C GLY A 48 6.67 13.36 6.34
N MET A 49 6.43 14.57 6.85
CA MET A 49 7.13 15.77 6.41
C MET A 49 8.62 15.73 6.72
N THR A 50 9.43 16.32 5.85
CA THR A 50 10.85 16.52 6.11
C THR A 50 11.02 17.51 7.25
N HIS A 51 11.79 17.14 8.28
CA HIS A 51 12.03 18.04 9.42
C HIS A 51 12.64 19.36 8.94
N PRO A 52 12.35 20.50 9.60
CA PRO A 52 12.94 21.79 9.25
C PRO A 52 14.48 21.76 9.17
N ARG A 53 15.12 21.04 10.11
CA ARG A 53 16.59 20.84 10.12
C ARG A 53 17.14 19.96 8.99
N CYS A 54 16.28 19.11 8.41
CA CYS A 54 16.65 18.20 7.34
C CYS A 54 16.33 18.77 5.96
N ARG A 55 15.62 19.90 5.90
CA ARG A 55 15.17 20.51 4.66
C ARG A 55 16.31 21.28 4.01
N THR A 56 16.51 21.04 2.73
CA THR A 56 17.43 21.77 1.85
C THR A 56 16.74 22.07 0.52
N LYS A 57 17.41 22.81 -0.37
CA LYS A 57 16.89 23.12 -1.72
C LYS A 57 16.57 21.86 -2.56
N TYR A 58 17.21 20.73 -2.26
CA TYR A 58 17.13 19.51 -3.08
C TYR A 58 16.47 18.32 -2.37
N THR A 59 16.03 18.49 -1.12
CA THR A 59 15.36 17.42 -0.38
C THR A 59 13.87 17.38 -0.70
N LEU A 60 13.28 16.19 -0.65
CA LEU A 60 11.83 16.01 -0.72
C LEU A 60 11.12 16.79 0.41
N ASP A 61 9.91 17.27 0.16
CA ASP A 61 9.09 17.92 1.19
C ASP A 61 8.55 16.92 2.22
N GLY A 62 8.37 15.66 1.83
CA GLY A 62 7.93 14.59 2.72
C GLY A 62 7.92 13.21 2.06
N LEU A 63 7.61 12.19 2.85
CA LEU A 63 7.50 10.79 2.44
C LEU A 63 6.34 10.10 3.16
N THR A 64 5.37 9.62 2.38
CA THR A 64 4.24 8.85 2.89
C THR A 64 4.36 7.39 2.49
N SER A 65 4.30 6.50 3.48
CA SER A 65 4.32 5.06 3.25
C SER A 65 3.38 4.37 4.24
N PHE A 66 2.44 3.58 3.72
CA PHE A 66 1.45 2.88 4.54
C PHE A 66 1.89 1.45 4.89
N PHE A 67 2.65 0.82 3.99
CA PHE A 67 2.96 -0.60 4.07
C PHE A 67 4.46 -0.86 4.03
N ARG A 68 4.88 -1.96 4.66
CA ARG A 68 6.18 -2.56 4.38
C ARG A 68 6.13 -3.27 3.03
N TYR A 69 7.26 -3.27 2.31
CA TYR A 69 7.40 -3.99 1.05
C TYR A 69 7.65 -5.50 1.28
N ASP A 70 6.64 -6.19 1.82
CA ASP A 70 6.70 -7.62 2.12
C ASP A 70 5.37 -8.33 1.82
N GLY A 71 5.35 -9.65 2.06
CA GLY A 71 4.15 -10.48 2.00
C GLY A 71 3.27 -10.28 0.76
N VAL A 72 1.98 -10.05 1.02
CA VAL A 72 0.93 -9.87 -0.01
C VAL A 72 1.09 -8.54 -0.75
N ILE A 73 1.51 -7.47 -0.06
CA ILE A 73 1.71 -6.14 -0.66
C ILE A 73 2.81 -6.18 -1.72
N LYS A 74 3.94 -6.82 -1.42
CA LYS A 74 5.04 -7.02 -2.39
C LYS A 74 4.57 -7.74 -3.64
N LYS A 75 3.76 -8.80 -3.47
CA LYS A 75 3.18 -9.55 -4.59
C LYS A 75 2.16 -8.72 -5.38
N ALA A 76 1.35 -7.92 -4.71
CA ALA A 76 0.39 -7.00 -5.34
C ALA A 76 1.11 -5.99 -6.23
N ILE A 77 2.09 -5.27 -5.68
CA ILE A 77 2.88 -4.28 -6.44
C ILE A 77 3.56 -4.91 -7.65
N LYS A 78 4.15 -6.10 -7.51
CA LYS A 78 4.77 -6.81 -8.64
C LYS A 78 3.75 -7.21 -9.70
N THR A 79 2.58 -7.70 -9.29
CA THR A 79 1.52 -8.10 -10.22
C THR A 79 0.98 -6.91 -10.99
N ILE A 80 0.78 -5.77 -10.31
CA ILE A 80 0.39 -4.51 -10.95
C ILE A 80 1.47 -4.07 -11.95
N LYS A 81 2.73 -3.99 -11.52
CA LYS A 81 3.84 -3.45 -12.34
C LYS A 81 4.20 -4.31 -13.54
N TYR A 82 4.24 -5.64 -13.38
CA TYR A 82 4.81 -6.55 -14.37
C TYR A 82 3.79 -7.44 -15.08
N ARG A 83 2.60 -7.60 -14.51
CA ARG A 83 1.50 -8.37 -15.13
C ARG A 83 0.32 -7.49 -15.52
N TYR A 84 0.39 -6.18 -15.26
CA TYR A 84 -0.60 -5.18 -15.66
C TYR A 84 -2.02 -5.47 -15.14
N VAL A 85 -2.14 -6.18 -14.02
CA VAL A 85 -3.45 -6.46 -13.39
C VAL A 85 -3.78 -5.29 -12.47
N THR A 86 -4.38 -4.24 -13.04
CA THR A 86 -4.69 -2.99 -12.35
C THR A 86 -5.86 -3.11 -11.36
N ASP A 87 -6.73 -4.09 -11.56
CA ASP A 87 -7.91 -4.33 -10.70
C ASP A 87 -7.55 -4.62 -9.23
N ILE A 88 -6.30 -5.02 -8.97
CA ILE A 88 -5.78 -5.25 -7.62
C ILE A 88 -5.70 -3.93 -6.82
N VAL A 89 -5.54 -2.79 -7.49
CA VAL A 89 -5.29 -1.49 -6.85
C VAL A 89 -6.41 -1.10 -5.90
N THR A 90 -7.67 -1.35 -6.26
CA THR A 90 -8.83 -1.04 -5.41
C THR A 90 -8.76 -1.83 -4.11
N GLU A 91 -8.52 -3.13 -4.18
CA GLU A 91 -8.38 -3.99 -3.00
C GLU A 91 -7.19 -3.61 -2.11
N VAL A 92 -6.11 -3.04 -2.68
CA VAL A 92 -4.95 -2.57 -1.90
C VAL A 92 -5.25 -1.25 -1.19
N ILE A 93 -5.96 -0.33 -1.86
CA ILE A 93 -6.35 0.97 -1.29
C ILE A 93 -7.32 0.76 -0.12
N ASP A 94 -8.25 -0.19 -0.24
CA ASP A 94 -9.22 -0.54 0.81
C ASP A 94 -8.55 -1.01 2.12
N VAL A 95 -7.27 -1.39 2.09
CA VAL A 95 -6.49 -1.74 3.29
C VAL A 95 -6.05 -0.51 4.08
N ILE A 96 -5.94 0.65 3.42
CA ILE A 96 -5.50 1.89 4.05
C ILE A 96 -6.71 2.51 4.77
N PRO A 97 -6.69 2.67 6.10
CA PRO A 97 -7.81 3.26 6.81
C PRO A 97 -7.99 4.73 6.42
N ASN A 98 -9.24 5.20 6.34
CA ASN A 98 -9.58 6.57 5.98
C ASN A 98 -8.94 7.63 6.89
N SER A 99 -8.69 7.28 8.16
CA SER A 99 -7.97 8.13 9.13
C SER A 99 -6.51 8.39 8.76
N SER A 100 -5.95 7.65 7.81
CA SER A 100 -4.61 7.89 7.28
C SER A 100 -4.61 8.87 6.10
N PHE A 101 -5.78 9.25 5.57
CA PHE A 101 -5.94 10.22 4.49
C PHE A 101 -6.32 11.64 4.95
N SER A 102 -6.68 11.83 6.23
CA SER A 102 -6.89 13.16 6.84
C SER A 102 -5.60 14.01 6.95
N ILE A 103 -4.50 13.50 6.41
CA ILE A 103 -3.17 14.13 6.35
C ILE A 103 -3.04 15.06 5.11
N PHE A 104 -3.98 14.99 4.16
CA PHE A 104 -3.93 15.72 2.89
C PHE A 104 -4.98 16.85 2.75
N GLN A 105 -5.62 17.27 3.85
CA GLN A 105 -6.66 18.31 3.84
C GLN A 105 -6.21 19.59 4.53
#